data_AF-F5Z5E0-F1
#
_entry.id   AF-F5Z5E0-F1
#
_cell.length_a   1.000
_cell.length_b   1.000
_cell.length_c   1.000
_cell.angle_alpha   90.00
_cell.angle_beta   90.00
_cell.angle_gamma   90.00
#
_symmetry.space_group_name_H-M   'P 1'
#
loop_
_entity.id
_entity.type
_entity.pdbx_description
1 polymer ?
#
loop_
_entity_poly.entity_id
_entity_poly.type
_entity_poly.pdbx_seq_one_letter_code
_entity_poly.pdbx_strand_id
1 'polypeptide(L)'
;MKEYKWLVFPLLAVLGVLILTLAASRVGIEQSAIATSCSAAALATSACVGFMVYKLNHRGFQEPWLVTYREEHKDFWKNNDMSKVRCWIACDGSYKKELLPVLRARLDGEIEAEQYAKLDTVDRFCAVLLRLVNVGSTDMDKLQRETWESLGYHYWLYKVKQRSELSRYIENHWEHLYPAVRDAKMHPSLAN
;
A
#
# COMPACT_ATOMS: atom_id res chain seq x y z
N MET A 1 -18.30 -5.49 -12.00
CA MET A 1 -18.56 -5.50 -13.46
C MET A 1 -18.96 -4.11 -13.99
N LYS A 2 -18.09 -3.09 -13.91
CA LYS A 2 -18.38 -1.74 -14.47
C LYS A 2 -17.30 -1.21 -15.44
N GLU A 3 -16.23 -1.97 -15.70
CA GLU A 3 -15.02 -1.40 -16.32
C GLU A 3 -14.89 -1.54 -17.84
N TYR A 4 -15.75 -2.31 -18.51
CA TYR A 4 -15.59 -2.56 -19.95
C TYR A 4 -16.17 -1.48 -20.87
N LYS A 5 -16.86 -0.45 -20.35
CA LYS A 5 -17.49 0.60 -21.18
C LYS A 5 -16.49 1.36 -22.07
N TRP A 6 -15.23 1.45 -21.66
CA TRP A 6 -14.19 2.16 -22.41
C TRP A 6 -13.60 1.35 -23.59
N LEU A 7 -13.82 0.03 -23.63
CA LEU A 7 -13.36 -0.82 -24.74
C LEU A 7 -14.38 -0.96 -25.87
N VAL A 8 -15.66 -0.68 -25.61
CA VAL A 8 -16.73 -0.82 -26.60
C VAL A 8 -16.59 0.18 -27.75
N PHE A 9 -16.20 1.42 -27.43
CA PHE A 9 -16.08 2.50 -28.42
C PHE A 9 -15.02 2.24 -29.52
N PRO A 10 -13.78 1.85 -29.19
CA PRO A 10 -12.76 1.57 -30.21
C PRO A 10 -13.07 0.31 -31.04
N LEU A 11 -13.69 -0.71 -30.45
CA LEU A 11 -14.13 -1.90 -31.18
C LEU A 11 -15.21 -1.57 -32.22
N LEU A 12 -16.18 -0.72 -31.86
CA LEU A 12 -17.20 -0.24 -32.79
C LEU A 12 -16.60 0.63 -33.91
N ALA A 13 -15.58 1.42 -33.62
CA ALA A 13 -14.88 2.22 -34.64
C ALA A 13 -14.15 1.33 -35.66
N VAL A 14 -13.46 0.29 -35.21
CA VAL A 14 -12.77 -0.68 -36.09
C VAL A 14 -13.78 -1.45 -36.95
N LEU A 15 -14.89 -1.91 -36.35
CA LEU A 15 -15.98 -2.55 -37.08
C LEU A 15 -16.61 -1.63 -38.13
N GLY A 16 -16.83 -0.36 -37.80
CA GLY A 16 -17.34 0.65 -38.73
C GLY A 16 -16.44 0.85 -39.94
N VAL A 17 -15.12 0.96 -39.72
CA VAL A 17 -14.13 1.10 -40.80
C VAL A 17 -14.11 -0.15 -41.68
N LEU A 18 -14.13 -1.35 -41.10
CA LEU A 18 -14.19 -2.62 -41.85
C LEU A 18 -15.44 -2.71 -42.73
N ILE A 19 -16.60 -2.34 -42.20
CA ILE A 19 -17.87 -2.35 -42.95
C ILE A 19 -17.83 -1.35 -44.10
N LEU A 20 -17.33 -0.13 -43.87
CA LEU A 20 -17.17 0.89 -44.90
C LEU A 20 -16.20 0.46 -46.01
N THR A 21 -15.11 -0.20 -45.65
CA THR A 21 -14.12 -0.70 -46.61
C THR A 21 -14.70 -1.82 -47.47
N LEU A 22 -15.44 -2.75 -46.86
CA LEU A 22 -16.15 -3.82 -47.58
C LEU A 22 -17.25 -3.26 -48.50
N ALA A 23 -17.98 -2.23 -48.07
CA ALA A 23 -19.00 -1.57 -48.87
C ALA A 23 -18.39 -0.84 -50.08
N ALA A 24 -17.28 -0.11 -49.89
CA ALA A 24 -16.58 0.59 -50.96
C ALA A 24 -16.02 -0.38 -52.02
N SER A 25 -15.58 -1.57 -51.61
CA SER A 25 -15.08 -2.60 -52.55
C SER A 25 -16.12 -3.11 -53.54
N ARG A 26 -17.43 -2.99 -53.22
CA ARG A 26 -18.53 -3.43 -54.10
C ARG A 26 -18.98 -2.41 -55.13
N VAL A 27 -18.60 -1.12 -54.98
CA VAL A 27 -19.16 -0.01 -55.79
C VAL A 27 -18.27 0.38 -56.98
N GLY A 28 -17.11 -0.26 -57.17
CA GLY A 28 -16.30 -0.04 -58.38
C GLY A 28 -15.69 1.37 -58.48
N ILE A 29 -15.45 2.02 -57.33
CA ILE A 29 -14.78 3.33 -57.25
C ILE A 29 -13.30 3.15 -57.61
N GLU A 30 -12.73 4.08 -58.37
CA GLU A 30 -11.35 4.04 -58.89
C GLU A 30 -10.32 3.71 -57.79
N GLN A 31 -9.51 2.67 -58.03
CA GLN A 31 -8.67 2.01 -57.03
C GLN A 31 -7.55 2.89 -56.42
N SER A 32 -7.20 4.02 -57.04
CA SER A 32 -6.07 4.85 -56.62
C SER A 32 -6.34 5.73 -55.38
N ALA A 33 -7.58 6.19 -55.16
CA ALA A 33 -7.95 6.99 -53.99
C ALA A 33 -8.32 6.14 -52.76
N ILE A 34 -8.74 4.90 -52.98
CA ILE A 34 -9.09 3.94 -51.91
C ILE A 34 -7.81 3.38 -51.27
N ALA A 35 -6.73 3.21 -52.06
CA ALA A 35 -5.46 2.67 -51.58
C ALA A 35 -4.75 3.60 -50.57
N THR A 36 -4.77 4.91 -50.81
CA THR A 36 -4.17 5.92 -49.92
C THR A 36 -4.97 6.12 -48.63
N SER A 37 -6.31 6.05 -48.69
CA SER A 37 -7.16 6.15 -47.49
C SER A 37 -7.14 4.89 -46.61
N CYS A 38 -7.05 3.69 -47.21
CA CYS A 38 -6.89 2.43 -46.45
C CYS A 38 -5.56 2.36 -45.69
N SER A 39 -4.48 2.88 -46.29
CA SER A 39 -3.15 2.87 -45.67
C SER A 39 -3.09 3.76 -44.42
N ALA A 40 -3.75 4.93 -44.45
CA ALA A 40 -3.83 5.83 -43.30
C ALA A 40 -4.69 5.24 -42.16
N ALA A 41 -5.80 4.58 -42.47
CA ALA A 41 -6.67 3.93 -41.47
C ALA A 41 -5.96 2.74 -40.79
N ALA A 42 -5.18 1.95 -41.55
CA ALA A 42 -4.39 0.86 -41.01
C ALA A 42 -3.30 1.36 -40.04
N LEU A 43 -2.58 2.43 -40.41
CA LEU A 43 -1.57 3.05 -39.56
C LEU A 43 -2.19 3.61 -38.27
N ALA A 44 -3.32 4.32 -38.36
CA ALA A 44 -4.02 4.85 -37.18
C ALA A 44 -4.48 3.73 -36.22
N THR A 45 -5.00 2.62 -36.77
CA THR A 45 -5.44 1.48 -35.96
C THR A 45 -4.25 0.80 -35.26
N SER A 46 -3.14 0.62 -35.97
CA SER A 46 -1.92 0.03 -35.40
C SER A 46 -1.31 0.90 -34.29
N ALA A 47 -1.31 2.22 -34.44
CA ALA A 47 -0.85 3.17 -33.42
C ALA A 47 -1.76 3.17 -32.18
N CYS A 48 -3.09 3.11 -32.37
CA CYS A 48 -4.05 3.00 -31.27
C CYS A 48 -3.90 1.70 -30.48
N VAL A 49 -3.72 0.57 -31.17
CA VAL A 49 -3.46 -0.72 -30.52
C VAL A 49 -2.12 -0.70 -29.80
N GLY A 50 -1.06 -0.16 -30.43
CA GLY A 50 0.25 0.01 -29.81
C GLY A 50 0.22 0.88 -28.56
N PHE A 51 -0.52 1.99 -28.58
CA PHE A 51 -0.70 2.86 -27.42
C PHE A 51 -1.53 2.20 -26.31
N MET A 52 -2.57 1.43 -26.66
CA MET A 52 -3.33 0.64 -25.67
C MET A 52 -2.46 -0.42 -25.02
N VAL A 53 -1.70 -1.18 -25.82
CA VAL A 53 -0.74 -2.18 -25.31
C VAL A 53 0.31 -1.50 -24.43
N TYR A 54 0.86 -0.35 -24.84
CA TYR A 54 1.77 0.44 -24.01
C TYR A 54 1.12 0.85 -22.69
N LYS A 55 -0.11 1.37 -22.70
CA LYS A 55 -0.82 1.76 -21.46
C LYS A 55 -1.15 0.57 -20.56
N LEU A 56 -1.57 -0.55 -21.14
CA LEU A 56 -1.87 -1.78 -20.38
C LEU A 56 -0.60 -2.39 -19.80
N ASN A 57 0.48 -2.41 -20.58
CA ASN A 57 1.78 -2.88 -20.14
C ASN A 57 2.35 -1.95 -19.05
N HIS A 58 2.22 -0.63 -19.21
CA HIS A 58 2.66 0.35 -18.21
C HIS A 58 1.83 0.27 -16.91
N ARG A 59 0.54 -0.09 -16.99
CA ARG A 59 -0.27 -0.45 -15.80
C ARG A 59 0.17 -1.77 -15.18
N GLY A 60 0.46 -2.79 -15.99
CA GLY A 60 0.92 -4.10 -15.54
C GLY A 60 2.31 -4.10 -14.90
N PHE A 61 3.22 -3.23 -15.34
CA PHE A 61 4.56 -3.08 -14.74
C PHE A 61 4.56 -2.32 -13.42
N GLN A 62 3.49 -1.60 -13.07
CA GLN A 62 3.39 -0.89 -11.79
C GLN A 62 2.84 -1.75 -10.63
N GLU A 63 2.46 -3.01 -10.84
CA GLU A 63 1.86 -3.84 -9.78
C GLU A 63 2.65 -5.04 -9.25
N PRO A 64 3.73 -5.57 -9.87
CA PRO A 64 4.45 -6.71 -9.31
C PRO A 64 5.06 -6.39 -7.94
N TRP A 65 5.59 -5.17 -7.79
CA TRP A 65 6.14 -4.70 -6.52
C TRP A 65 5.04 -4.46 -5.48
N LEU A 66 3.85 -3.99 -5.87
CA LEU A 66 2.71 -3.77 -4.96
C LEU A 66 2.10 -5.09 -4.45
N VAL A 67 2.09 -6.13 -5.29
CA VAL A 67 1.67 -7.48 -4.91
C VAL A 67 2.69 -8.08 -3.95
N THR A 68 3.97 -8.07 -4.32
CA THR A 68 5.07 -8.53 -3.46
C THR A 68 5.09 -7.78 -2.13
N TYR A 69 4.94 -6.46 -2.16
CA TYR A 69 4.83 -5.62 -0.97
C TYR A 69 3.62 -5.99 -0.10
N ARG A 70 2.44 -6.23 -0.69
CA ARG A 70 1.27 -6.65 0.08
C ARG A 70 1.48 -8.02 0.71
N GLU A 71 2.18 -8.92 0.05
CA GLU A 71 2.51 -10.24 0.56
C GLU A 71 3.54 -10.16 1.69
N GLU A 72 4.63 -9.42 1.50
CA GLU A 72 5.67 -9.19 2.50
C GLU A 72 5.14 -8.43 3.73
N HIS A 73 4.36 -7.37 3.53
CA HIS A 73 3.72 -6.63 4.61
C HIS A 73 2.71 -7.50 5.35
N LYS A 74 1.92 -8.32 4.63
CA LYS A 74 0.99 -9.26 5.24
C LYS A 74 1.74 -10.27 6.09
N ASP A 75 2.85 -10.81 5.62
CA ASP A 75 3.64 -11.81 6.33
C ASP A 75 4.40 -11.22 7.52
N PHE A 76 4.96 -10.02 7.38
CA PHE A 76 5.64 -9.29 8.45
C PHE A 76 4.69 -9.01 9.64
N TRP A 77 3.46 -8.56 9.35
CA TRP A 77 2.47 -8.23 10.37
C TRP A 77 1.49 -9.37 10.70
N LYS A 78 1.67 -10.56 10.13
CA LYS A 78 0.73 -11.69 10.23
C LYS A 78 0.62 -12.27 11.63
N ASN A 79 1.61 -12.02 12.48
CA ASN A 79 1.60 -12.55 13.83
C ASN A 79 0.35 -12.04 14.57
N ASN A 80 -0.49 -12.97 15.03
CA ASN A 80 -1.75 -12.68 15.73
C ASN A 80 -1.55 -11.72 16.89
N ASP A 81 -0.42 -11.82 17.60
CA ASP A 81 -0.07 -10.95 18.72
C ASP A 81 0.15 -9.51 18.28
N MET A 82 0.86 -9.30 17.16
CA MET A 82 1.08 -7.97 16.58
C MET A 82 -0.24 -7.36 16.09
N SER A 83 -1.12 -8.17 15.50
CA SER A 83 -2.46 -7.72 15.09
C SER A 83 -3.29 -7.23 16.28
N LYS A 84 -3.26 -7.96 17.42
CA LYS A 84 -3.95 -7.56 18.65
C LYS A 84 -3.44 -6.22 19.18
N VAL A 85 -2.13 -6.06 19.32
CA VAL A 85 -1.54 -4.80 19.83
C VAL A 85 -1.86 -3.63 18.90
N ARG A 86 -1.77 -3.83 17.58
CA ARG A 86 -2.17 -2.82 16.60
C ARG A 86 -3.64 -2.43 16.73
N CYS A 87 -4.53 -3.40 16.95
CA CYS A 87 -5.95 -3.14 17.20
C CYS A 87 -6.17 -2.38 18.52
N TRP A 88 -5.49 -2.76 19.60
CA TRP A 88 -5.54 -2.07 20.88
C TRP A 88 -5.09 -0.61 20.76
N ILE A 89 -4.01 -0.35 20.01
CA ILE A 89 -3.47 1.00 19.84
C ILE A 89 -4.35 1.85 18.90
N ALA A 90 -4.82 1.28 17.80
CA ALA A 90 -5.58 2.01 16.78
C ALA A 90 -7.00 2.37 17.24
N CYS A 91 -7.64 1.51 18.02
CA CYS A 91 -9.04 1.70 18.45
C CYS A 91 -9.11 2.22 19.88
N ASP A 92 -9.69 3.42 20.08
CA ASP A 92 -9.82 4.04 21.41
C ASP A 92 -10.56 3.16 22.44
N GLY A 93 -11.62 2.48 22.00
CA GLY A 93 -12.40 1.58 22.87
C GLY A 93 -11.56 0.41 23.35
N SER A 94 -10.83 -0.23 22.44
CA SER A 94 -9.94 -1.35 22.75
C SER A 94 -8.77 -0.89 23.62
N TYR A 95 -8.17 0.28 23.32
CA TYR A 95 -7.10 0.86 24.14
C TYR A 95 -7.53 1.02 25.59
N LYS A 96 -8.65 1.72 25.82
CA LYS A 96 -9.16 2.05 27.15
C LYS A 96 -9.55 0.82 27.96
N LYS A 97 -10.09 -0.22 27.29
CA LYS A 97 -10.56 -1.44 27.95
C LYS A 97 -9.45 -2.45 28.20
N GLU A 98 -8.60 -2.68 27.20
CA GLU A 98 -7.66 -3.81 27.21
C GLU A 98 -6.26 -3.43 27.67
N LEU A 99 -5.75 -2.30 27.19
CA LEU A 99 -4.33 -1.96 27.30
C LEU A 99 -4.05 -0.93 28.40
N LEU A 100 -4.92 0.07 28.53
CA LEU A 100 -4.77 1.13 29.52
C LEU A 100 -4.69 0.62 30.97
N PRO A 101 -5.54 -0.32 31.44
CA PRO A 101 -5.44 -0.82 32.81
C PRO A 101 -4.12 -1.54 33.07
N VAL A 102 -3.65 -2.33 32.10
CA VAL A 102 -2.39 -3.08 32.17
C VAL A 102 -1.19 -2.13 32.26
N LEU A 103 -1.18 -1.08 31.43
CA LEU A 103 -0.10 -0.09 31.43
C LEU A 103 -0.05 0.68 32.75
N ARG A 104 -1.21 1.08 33.32
CA ARG A 104 -1.27 1.75 34.62
C ARG A 104 -0.79 0.85 35.74
N ALA A 105 -1.35 -0.36 35.83
CA ALA A 105 -0.91 -1.38 36.78
C ALA A 105 0.61 -1.61 36.73
N ARG A 106 1.18 -1.70 35.53
CA ARG A 106 2.63 -1.83 35.35
C ARG A 106 3.42 -0.61 35.83
N LEU A 107 2.98 0.59 35.47
CA LEU A 107 3.63 1.85 35.85
C LEU A 107 3.55 2.11 37.35
N ASP A 108 2.49 1.65 38.00
CA ASP A 108 2.27 1.76 39.45
C ASP A 108 2.98 0.63 40.23
N GLY A 109 3.49 -0.40 39.53
CA GLY A 109 4.26 -1.51 40.12
C GLY A 109 3.44 -2.72 40.56
N GLU A 110 2.12 -2.72 40.30
CA GLU A 110 1.17 -3.74 40.78
C GLU A 110 0.56 -4.51 39.59
N ILE A 111 1.35 -5.39 38.96
CA ILE A 111 0.88 -6.17 37.80
C ILE A 111 0.54 -7.63 38.15
N GLU A 112 -0.65 -8.07 37.74
CA GLU A 112 -1.08 -9.47 37.88
C GLU A 112 -0.55 -10.35 36.73
N ALA A 113 -0.52 -11.67 36.95
CA ALA A 113 -0.02 -12.62 35.96
C ALA A 113 -0.76 -12.56 34.60
N GLU A 114 -2.09 -12.42 34.62
CA GLU A 114 -2.89 -12.32 33.39
C GLU A 114 -2.61 -11.02 32.61
N GLN A 115 -2.39 -9.93 33.33
CA GLN A 115 -2.02 -8.64 32.76
C GLN A 115 -0.60 -8.68 32.17
N TYR A 116 0.30 -9.45 32.80
CA TYR A 116 1.67 -9.65 32.33
C TYR A 116 1.70 -10.31 30.94
N ALA A 117 0.80 -11.25 30.64
CA ALA A 117 0.72 -11.86 29.31
C ALA A 117 0.35 -10.83 28.21
N LYS A 118 -0.54 -9.88 28.51
CA LYS A 118 -0.84 -8.77 27.59
C LYS A 118 0.37 -7.85 27.45
N LEU A 119 1.09 -7.58 28.55
CA LEU A 119 2.30 -6.77 28.53
C LEU A 119 3.41 -7.41 27.68
N ASP A 120 3.64 -8.71 27.80
CA ASP A 120 4.61 -9.46 26.96
C ASP A 120 4.28 -9.33 25.47
N THR A 121 3.00 -9.29 25.11
CA THR A 121 2.54 -9.04 23.74
C THR A 121 2.96 -7.63 23.26
N VAL A 122 2.82 -6.63 24.13
CA VAL A 122 3.23 -5.23 23.87
C VAL A 122 4.74 -5.11 23.77
N ASP A 123 5.49 -5.82 24.63
CA ASP A 123 6.95 -5.84 24.62
C ASP A 123 7.50 -6.44 23.33
N ARG A 124 6.90 -7.53 22.84
CA ARG A 124 7.26 -8.08 21.52
C ARG A 124 6.98 -7.09 20.40
N PHE A 125 5.89 -6.32 20.49
CA PHE A 125 5.59 -5.28 19.51
C PHE A 125 6.62 -4.14 19.55
N CYS A 126 7.02 -3.70 20.75
CA CYS A 126 8.08 -2.71 20.93
C CYS A 126 9.43 -3.21 20.41
N ALA A 127 9.77 -4.49 20.64
CA ALA A 127 10.97 -5.11 20.08
C ALA A 127 10.98 -5.08 18.55
N VAL A 128 9.84 -5.34 17.91
CA VAL A 128 9.69 -5.23 16.45
C VAL A 128 9.87 -3.79 16.00
N LEU A 129 9.23 -2.82 16.66
CA LEU A 129 9.41 -1.40 16.33
C LEU A 129 10.86 -0.94 16.49
N LEU A 130 11.56 -1.37 17.54
CA LEU A 130 12.96 -1.04 17.76
C LEU A 130 13.85 -1.59 16.64
N ARG A 131 13.63 -2.84 16.23
CA ARG A 131 14.34 -3.40 15.06
C ARG A 131 14.04 -2.62 13.79
N LEU A 132 12.78 -2.20 13.62
CA LEU A 132 12.36 -1.40 12.46
C LEU A 132 13.10 -0.05 12.41
N VAL A 133 13.21 0.63 13.55
CA VAL A 133 13.95 1.89 13.69
C VAL A 133 15.44 1.68 13.44
N ASN A 134 16.04 0.66 14.07
CA ASN A 134 17.50 0.44 14.00
C ASN A 134 17.96 0.03 12.61
N VAL A 135 17.24 -0.88 11.96
CA VAL A 135 17.60 -1.28 10.59
C VAL A 135 17.36 -0.12 9.62
N GLY A 136 16.27 0.65 9.79
CA GLY A 136 16.02 1.86 8.99
C GLY A 136 17.07 2.96 9.14
N SER A 137 17.96 2.88 10.13
CA SER A 137 19.07 3.82 10.34
C SER A 137 20.37 3.44 9.63
N THR A 138 20.42 2.25 8.99
CA THR A 138 21.58 1.79 8.23
C THR A 138 21.62 2.37 6.82
N ASP A 139 22.80 2.31 6.18
CA ASP A 139 22.98 2.72 4.78
C ASP A 139 22.21 1.78 3.84
N MET A 140 20.93 2.09 3.66
CA MET A 140 20.06 1.44 2.68
C MET A 140 20.15 2.15 1.34
N ASP A 141 20.16 1.35 0.26
CA ASP A 141 19.91 1.88 -1.07
C ASP A 141 18.48 2.45 -1.18
N LYS A 142 18.22 3.17 -2.28
CA LYS A 142 16.94 3.86 -2.47
C LYS A 142 15.76 2.89 -2.44
N LEU A 143 15.88 1.72 -3.08
CA LEU A 143 14.80 0.75 -3.19
C LEU A 143 14.53 0.08 -1.83
N GLN A 144 15.59 -0.30 -1.12
CA GLN A 144 15.51 -0.84 0.24
C GLN A 144 14.83 0.15 1.18
N ARG A 145 15.18 1.44 1.10
CA ARG A 145 14.56 2.49 1.90
C ARG A 145 13.07 2.64 1.59
N GLU A 146 12.70 2.68 0.31
CA GLU A 146 11.29 2.74 -0.10
C GLU A 146 10.51 1.52 0.42
N THR A 147 11.05 0.31 0.29
CA THR A 147 10.46 -0.91 0.85
C THR A 147 10.36 -0.82 2.38
N TRP A 148 11.38 -0.29 3.05
CA TRP A 148 11.39 -0.17 4.50
C TRP A 148 10.37 0.84 5.02
N GLU A 149 10.31 2.02 4.42
CA GLU A 149 9.32 3.06 4.71
C GLU A 149 7.90 2.57 4.45
N SER A 150 7.72 1.75 3.41
CA SER A 150 6.42 1.16 3.09
C SER A 150 5.90 0.21 4.17
N LEU A 151 6.73 -0.33 5.08
CA LEU A 151 6.23 -1.13 6.22
C LEU A 151 5.32 -0.34 7.17
N GLY A 152 5.29 0.99 7.03
CA GLY A 152 4.38 1.86 7.76
C GLY A 152 4.71 1.97 9.25
N TYR A 153 5.94 1.67 9.66
CA TYR A 153 6.31 1.70 11.08
C TYR A 153 6.24 3.11 11.68
N HIS A 154 6.45 4.17 10.87
CA HIS A 154 6.25 5.55 11.27
C HIS A 154 4.81 5.84 11.75
N TYR A 155 3.80 5.22 11.12
CA TYR A 155 2.42 5.31 11.55
C TYR A 155 2.25 4.77 12.97
N TRP A 156 2.85 3.61 13.25
CA TRP A 156 2.76 2.97 14.56
C TRP A 156 3.50 3.75 15.63
N LEU A 157 4.70 4.29 15.34
CA LEU A 157 5.40 5.19 16.25
C LEU A 157 4.55 6.43 16.59
N TYR A 158 3.90 7.02 15.59
CA TYR A 158 2.99 8.15 15.79
C TYR A 158 1.77 7.77 16.64
N LYS A 159 1.14 6.62 16.36
CA LYS A 159 0.01 6.13 17.14
C LYS A 159 0.37 5.82 18.59
N VAL A 160 1.55 5.25 18.82
CA VAL A 160 2.09 5.02 20.16
C VAL A 160 2.27 6.35 20.89
N LYS A 161 2.86 7.36 20.24
CA LYS A 161 3.03 8.71 20.81
C LYS A 161 1.71 9.35 21.23
N GLN A 162 0.61 9.09 20.50
CA GLN A 162 -0.73 9.60 20.86
C GLN A 162 -1.32 8.96 22.13
N ARG A 163 -0.72 7.88 22.65
CA ARG A 163 -1.18 7.14 23.83
C ARG A 163 -0.26 7.43 25.01
N SER A 164 -0.64 8.38 25.86
CA SER A 164 0.18 8.90 26.97
C SER A 164 0.80 7.82 27.85
N GLU A 165 0.00 6.87 28.35
CA GLU A 165 0.48 5.81 29.24
C GLU A 165 1.40 4.82 28.52
N LEU A 166 1.13 4.53 27.25
CA LEU A 166 2.02 3.68 26.44
C LEU A 166 3.34 4.39 26.12
N SER A 167 3.29 5.68 25.80
CA SER A 167 4.48 6.51 25.59
C SER A 167 5.34 6.57 26.85
N ARG A 168 4.72 6.77 28.02
CA ARG A 168 5.42 6.76 29.32
C ARG A 168 5.99 5.39 29.67
N TYR A 169 5.26 4.33 29.35
CA TYR A 169 5.76 2.97 29.51
C TYR A 169 7.02 2.72 28.66
N ILE A 170 7.01 3.13 27.39
CA ILE A 170 8.15 3.02 26.49
C ILE A 170 9.32 3.90 26.96
N GLU A 171 9.05 5.10 27.47
CA GLU A 171 10.08 5.96 28.09
C GLU A 171 10.80 5.24 29.24
N ASN A 172 10.05 4.55 30.10
CA ASN A 172 10.60 3.89 31.29
C ASN A 172 11.30 2.56 31.00
N HIS A 173 10.88 1.82 29.96
CA HIS A 173 11.30 0.43 29.74
C HIS A 173 12.00 0.16 28.40
N TRP A 174 11.91 1.10 27.46
CA TRP A 174 12.39 0.95 26.09
C TRP A 174 13.22 2.18 25.67
N GLU A 175 14.27 2.46 26.43
CA GLU A 175 15.13 3.66 26.31
C GLU A 175 15.59 3.92 24.86
N HIS A 176 15.98 2.88 24.11
CA HIS A 176 16.43 3.01 22.73
C HIS A 176 15.31 3.26 21.72
N LEU A 177 14.07 2.88 22.03
CA LEU A 177 12.91 3.11 21.17
C LEU A 177 12.29 4.49 21.41
N TYR A 178 12.34 4.97 22.65
CA TYR A 178 11.66 6.19 23.06
C TYR A 178 12.00 7.43 22.22
N PRO A 179 13.27 7.70 21.83
CA PRO A 179 13.59 8.84 20.96
C PRO A 179 12.80 8.82 19.66
N ALA A 180 12.69 7.66 19.01
CA ALA A 180 11.93 7.52 17.77
C ALA A 180 10.43 7.74 17.96
N VAL A 181 9.87 7.31 19.12
CA VAL A 181 8.47 7.57 19.47
C VAL A 181 8.24 9.05 19.77
N ARG A 182 9.10 9.68 20.58
CA ARG A 182 9.04 11.11 20.92
C ARG A 182 9.06 11.98 19.67
N ASP A 183 9.96 11.66 18.74
CA ASP A 183 10.19 12.46 17.53
C ASP A 183 9.26 12.08 16.39
N ALA A 184 8.41 11.06 16.57
CA ALA A 184 7.44 10.62 15.57
C ALA A 184 6.48 11.76 15.19
N LYS A 185 6.33 11.94 13.88
CA LYS A 185 5.38 12.85 13.24
C LYS A 185 4.51 12.05 12.28
N MET A 186 3.27 12.49 12.10
CA MET A 186 2.41 11.89 11.09
C MET A 186 3.00 12.18 9.71
N HIS A 187 3.34 11.12 8.97
CA HIS A 187 3.88 11.29 7.62
C HIS A 187 2.79 11.88 6.71
N PRO A 188 3.07 12.91 5.88
CA PRO A 188 2.06 13.57 5.07
C PRO A 188 1.27 12.64 4.14
N SER A 189 1.91 11.58 3.65
CA SER A 189 1.26 10.58 2.77
C SER A 189 0.20 9.73 3.48
N LEU A 190 0.16 9.73 4.82
CA LEU A 190 -0.77 8.94 5.62
C LEU A 190 -1.92 9.78 6.22
N ALA A 191 -1.97 11.09 5.89
CA ALA A 191 -2.97 12.02 6.41
C ALA A 191 -4.26 12.08 5.57
N ASN A 192 -4.35 11.32 4.48
CA ASN A 192 -5.47 11.31 3.53
C ASN A 192 -6.28 10.01 3.60
#